data_AF-A0A8S0RBH7-F1
#
_entry.id   AF-A0A8S0RBH7-F1
#
_cell.length_a   1.000
_cell.length_b   1.000
_cell.length_c   1.000
_cell.angle_alpha   90.00
_cell.angle_beta   90.00
_cell.angle_gamma   90.00
#
_symmetry.space_group_name_H-M   'P 1'
#
loop_
_entity.id
_entity.type
_entity.pdbx_description
1 polymer ?
#
loop_
_entity_poly.entity_id
_entity_poly.type
_entity_poly.pdbx_seq_one_letter_code
_entity_poly.pdbx_strand_id
1 'polypeptide(L)'
;MHNEVEVKVESISFANSEQWPRLLLYQAALRGDWKDAETALRSDDSAGSLKITERGDTPLHMAAATKQTVFVRKLVEYLNEGDLELKNDFGNTAFSFAAVSGVVEIAEVMYEKNNNLPTIRDSDNMSPIEMAAWMGNKEMVEYLYKITPRRDFKAWELMKIIVATINGEMFGMYGNYDFGQDDNVLGKAPPKIAQER
;
A
#
# COMPACT_ATOMS: atom_id res chain seq x y z
N MET A 1 22.51 -35.72 -17.95
CA MET A 1 21.99 -35.10 -16.71
C MET A 1 21.39 -33.76 -17.07
N HIS A 2 20.19 -33.77 -17.66
CA HIS A 2 19.33 -32.60 -17.76
C HIS A 2 18.04 -33.02 -17.10
N ASN A 3 17.83 -32.50 -15.90
CA ASN A 3 16.65 -32.75 -15.10
C ASN A 3 15.71 -31.58 -15.38
N GLU A 4 14.86 -31.75 -16.39
CA GLU A 4 13.68 -30.90 -16.57
C GLU A 4 12.80 -31.14 -15.35
N VAL A 5 12.73 -30.14 -14.47
CA VAL A 5 11.75 -30.12 -13.40
C VAL A 5 10.43 -29.73 -14.06
N GLU A 6 9.72 -30.73 -14.58
CA GLU A 6 8.29 -30.63 -14.85
C GLU A 6 7.61 -30.27 -13.52
N VAL A 7 7.25 -28.99 -13.38
CA VAL A 7 6.38 -28.54 -12.30
C VAL A 7 5.01 -29.15 -12.59
N LYS A 8 4.72 -30.27 -11.92
CA LYS A 8 3.46 -30.99 -12.00
C LYS A 8 2.30 -30.06 -11.65
N VAL A 9 1.60 -29.59 -12.68
CA VAL A 9 0.33 -28.88 -12.58
C VAL A 9 -0.78 -29.92 -12.33
N GLU A 10 -0.74 -30.61 -11.19
CA GLU A 10 -1.77 -31.61 -10.85
C GLU A 10 -2.66 -31.11 -9.71
N SER A 11 -3.93 -30.92 -10.07
CA SER A 11 -5.13 -30.92 -9.21
C SER A 11 -5.48 -29.65 -8.41
N ILE A 12 -5.75 -28.55 -9.12
CA ILE A 12 -6.81 -27.63 -8.64
C ILE A 12 -8.12 -28.19 -9.19
N SER A 13 -9.03 -28.59 -8.32
CA SER A 13 -10.34 -29.09 -8.73
C SER A 13 -11.07 -28.00 -9.54
N PHE A 14 -11.53 -28.34 -10.74
CA PHE A 14 -12.31 -27.46 -11.63
C PHE A 14 -13.75 -27.21 -11.13
N ALA A 15 -13.96 -27.08 -9.81
CA ALA A 15 -15.26 -27.20 -9.17
C ALA A 15 -15.78 -25.92 -8.49
N ASN A 16 -15.38 -24.73 -8.94
CA ASN A 16 -16.09 -23.50 -8.59
C ASN A 16 -15.98 -22.46 -9.72
N SER A 17 -17.05 -22.33 -10.51
CA SER A 17 -17.18 -21.30 -11.56
C SER A 17 -17.04 -19.87 -11.01
N GLU A 18 -17.28 -19.66 -9.72
CA GLU A 18 -17.11 -18.36 -9.04
C GLU A 18 -15.66 -18.00 -8.71
N GLN A 19 -14.74 -18.99 -8.66
CA GLN A 19 -13.34 -18.76 -8.30
C GLN A 19 -12.44 -18.55 -9.51
N TRP A 20 -12.86 -19.00 -10.69
CA TRP A 20 -12.08 -18.87 -11.92
C TRP A 20 -11.72 -17.41 -12.28
N PRO A 21 -12.64 -16.43 -12.19
CA PRO A 21 -12.30 -15.03 -12.46
C PRO A 21 -11.28 -14.47 -11.45
N ARG A 22 -11.38 -14.86 -10.18
CA ARG A 22 -10.45 -14.42 -9.12
C ARG A 22 -9.05 -14.95 -9.34
N LEU A 23 -8.94 -16.24 -9.64
CA LEU A 23 -7.65 -16.88 -9.91
C LEU A 23 -6.98 -16.32 -11.16
N LEU A 24 -7.75 -16.07 -12.22
CA LEU A 24 -7.25 -15.47 -13.46
C LEU A 24 -6.71 -14.06 -13.22
N LEU A 25 -7.49 -13.20 -12.55
CA LEU A 25 -7.07 -11.84 -12.21
C LEU A 25 -5.87 -11.81 -11.27
N TYR A 26 -5.81 -12.74 -10.33
CA TYR A 26 -4.63 -12.90 -9.48
C TYR A 26 -3.37 -13.21 -10.29
N GLN A 27 -3.41 -14.21 -11.17
CA GLN A 27 -2.24 -14.56 -11.99
C GLN A 27 -1.85 -13.43 -12.95
N ALA A 28 -2.84 -12.77 -13.55
CA ALA A 28 -2.63 -11.63 -14.44
C ALA A 28 -1.95 -10.46 -13.69
N ALA A 29 -2.47 -10.08 -12.52
CA ALA A 29 -1.89 -9.02 -11.69
C ALA A 29 -0.49 -9.38 -11.17
N LEU A 30 -0.25 -10.65 -10.83
CA LEU A 30 1.07 -11.14 -10.38
C LEU A 30 2.12 -11.05 -11.49
N ARG A 31 1.75 -11.36 -12.74
CA ARG A 31 2.66 -11.40 -13.91
C ARG A 31 2.69 -10.10 -14.70
N GLY A 32 1.77 -9.17 -14.44
CA GLY A 32 1.57 -7.98 -15.25
C GLY A 32 0.92 -8.25 -16.61
N ASP A 33 0.22 -9.40 -16.77
CA ASP A 33 -0.44 -9.75 -18.03
C ASP A 33 -1.79 -9.03 -18.17
N TRP A 34 -1.77 -7.87 -18.82
CA TRP A 34 -2.97 -7.08 -19.03
C TRP A 34 -4.00 -7.78 -19.94
N LYS A 35 -3.58 -8.62 -20.89
CA LYS A 35 -4.50 -9.17 -21.89
C LYS A 35 -5.52 -10.11 -21.25
N ASP A 36 -5.04 -10.94 -20.32
CA ASP A 36 -5.87 -11.85 -19.56
C ASP A 36 -6.77 -11.10 -18.58
N ALA A 37 -6.24 -10.07 -17.90
CA ALA A 37 -7.02 -9.22 -17.02
C ALA A 37 -8.12 -8.45 -17.75
N GLU A 38 -7.83 -7.86 -18.91
CA GLU A 38 -8.81 -7.09 -19.69
C GLU A 38 -10.01 -7.95 -20.10
N THR A 39 -9.77 -9.23 -20.43
CA THR A 39 -10.85 -10.15 -20.78
C THR A 39 -11.79 -10.39 -19.60
N ALA A 40 -11.25 -10.52 -18.38
CA ALA A 40 -12.03 -10.66 -17.16
C ALA A 40 -12.77 -9.36 -16.80
N LEU A 41 -12.11 -8.21 -16.88
CA LEU A 41 -12.69 -6.89 -16.56
C LEU A 41 -13.81 -6.49 -17.53
N ARG A 42 -13.70 -6.83 -18.82
CA ARG A 42 -14.78 -6.59 -19.80
C ARG A 42 -16.02 -7.44 -19.58
N SER A 43 -15.87 -8.58 -18.91
CA SER A 43 -16.98 -9.50 -18.63
C SER A 43 -17.75 -9.08 -17.38
N ASP A 44 -17.10 -8.37 -16.45
CA ASP A 44 -17.65 -7.90 -15.20
C ASP A 44 -16.90 -6.64 -14.74
N ASP A 45 -17.56 -5.49 -14.82
CA ASP A 45 -17.00 -4.19 -14.44
C ASP A 45 -16.55 -4.13 -12.97
N SER A 46 -17.13 -4.96 -12.09
CA SER A 46 -16.76 -5.04 -10.68
C SER A 46 -15.52 -5.91 -10.41
N ALA A 47 -15.03 -6.62 -11.43
CA ALA A 47 -13.97 -7.60 -11.26
C ALA A 47 -12.64 -6.96 -10.80
N GLY A 48 -12.41 -5.69 -11.15
CA GLY A 48 -11.21 -4.94 -10.77
C GLY A 48 -11.11 -4.63 -9.26
N SER A 49 -12.24 -4.62 -8.54
CA SER A 49 -12.32 -4.34 -7.11
C SER A 49 -12.57 -5.59 -6.26
N LEU A 50 -12.59 -6.78 -6.87
CA LEU A 50 -12.75 -8.04 -6.14
C LEU A 50 -11.57 -8.33 -5.22
N LYS A 51 -11.87 -8.87 -4.04
CA LYS A 51 -10.86 -9.52 -3.18
C LYS A 51 -10.44 -10.86 -3.81
N ILE A 52 -9.20 -10.95 -4.27
CA ILE A 52 -8.68 -12.10 -5.02
C ILE A 52 -7.72 -12.99 -4.21
N THR A 53 -7.34 -12.57 -2.99
CA THR A 53 -6.53 -13.36 -2.06
C THR A 53 -7.25 -13.62 -0.74
N GLU A 54 -6.75 -14.57 0.05
CA GLU A 54 -7.22 -14.83 1.43
C GLU A 54 -6.96 -13.68 2.40
N ARG A 55 -6.07 -12.74 2.04
CA ARG A 55 -5.79 -11.52 2.80
C ARG A 55 -6.69 -10.36 2.41
N GLY A 56 -7.63 -10.60 1.50
CA GLY A 56 -8.52 -9.58 0.97
C GLY A 56 -7.87 -8.61 -0.01
N ASP A 57 -6.74 -8.97 -0.62
CA ASP A 57 -6.06 -8.12 -1.60
C ASP A 57 -6.86 -8.06 -2.90
N THR A 58 -6.91 -6.89 -3.54
CA THR A 58 -7.48 -6.70 -4.88
C THR A 58 -6.41 -6.89 -5.96
N PRO A 59 -6.77 -6.99 -7.26
CA PRO A 59 -5.79 -7.01 -8.35
C PRO A 59 -4.79 -5.84 -8.29
N LEU A 60 -5.25 -4.66 -7.86
CA LEU A 60 -4.39 -3.49 -7.74
C LEU A 60 -3.34 -3.63 -6.63
N HIS A 61 -3.70 -4.25 -5.49
CA HIS A 61 -2.75 -4.55 -4.42
C HIS A 61 -1.64 -5.48 -4.92
N MET A 62 -2.02 -6.56 -5.60
CA MET A 62 -1.08 -7.55 -6.13
C MET A 62 -0.14 -6.94 -7.17
N ALA A 63 -0.68 -6.14 -8.09
CA ALA A 63 0.12 -5.48 -9.13
C ALA A 63 1.10 -4.46 -8.54
N ALA A 64 0.69 -3.70 -7.51
CA ALA A 64 1.58 -2.78 -6.80
C ALA A 64 2.69 -3.52 -6.04
N ALA A 65 2.35 -4.57 -5.29
CA ALA A 65 3.29 -5.38 -4.54
C ALA A 65 4.35 -6.05 -5.44
N THR A 66 3.92 -6.49 -6.63
CA THR A 66 4.78 -7.15 -7.63
C THR A 66 5.41 -6.20 -8.64
N LYS A 67 5.27 -4.88 -8.46
CA LYS A 67 5.93 -3.85 -9.26
C LYS A 67 5.51 -3.84 -10.74
N GLN A 68 4.27 -4.22 -11.03
CA GLN A 68 3.74 -4.33 -12.40
C GLN A 68 3.22 -2.99 -12.91
N THR A 69 4.12 -2.04 -13.18
CA THR A 69 3.77 -0.64 -13.47
C THR A 69 2.81 -0.47 -14.66
N VAL A 70 3.02 -1.20 -15.76
CA VAL A 70 2.14 -1.12 -16.94
C VAL A 70 0.75 -1.64 -16.62
N PHE A 71 0.66 -2.72 -15.83
CA PHE A 71 -0.61 -3.29 -15.39
C PHE A 71 -1.35 -2.33 -14.48
N VAL A 72 -0.65 -1.73 -13.50
CA VAL A 72 -1.21 -0.72 -12.60
C VAL A 72 -1.79 0.44 -13.39
N ARG A 73 -1.04 1.01 -14.35
CA ARG A 73 -1.50 2.13 -15.18
C ARG A 73 -2.83 1.85 -15.84
N LYS A 74 -2.92 0.71 -16.52
CA LYS A 74 -4.15 0.31 -17.21
C LYS A 74 -5.30 -0.01 -16.27
N LEU A 75 -5.01 -0.65 -15.13
CA LEU A 75 -6.04 -0.96 -14.15
C LEU A 75 -6.59 0.32 -13.49
N VAL A 76 -5.73 1.29 -13.16
CA VAL A 76 -6.14 2.59 -12.59
C VAL A 76 -7.01 3.41 -13.57
N GLU A 77 -6.75 3.31 -14.87
CA GLU A 77 -7.62 3.89 -15.90
C GLU A 77 -9.04 3.28 -15.85
N TYR A 78 -9.14 1.98 -15.59
CA TYR A 78 -10.40 1.22 -15.50
C TYR A 78 -11.18 1.47 -14.19
N LEU A 79 -10.49 1.74 -13.09
CA LEU A 79 -11.08 1.88 -11.76
C LEU A 79 -11.58 3.30 -11.46
N ASN A 80 -12.55 3.42 -10.56
CA ASN A 80 -12.99 4.71 -10.01
C ASN A 80 -12.17 5.09 -8.79
N GLU A 81 -12.21 6.36 -8.38
CA GLU A 81 -11.42 6.87 -7.24
C GLU A 81 -11.63 6.07 -5.94
N GLY A 82 -12.87 5.66 -5.66
CA GLY A 82 -13.21 4.88 -4.48
C GLY A 82 -12.71 3.43 -4.52
N ASP A 83 -12.49 2.86 -5.71
CA ASP A 83 -11.92 1.52 -5.84
C ASP A 83 -10.43 1.50 -5.44
N LEU A 84 -9.73 2.64 -5.57
CA LEU A 84 -8.33 2.78 -5.15
C LEU A 84 -8.19 2.86 -3.62
N GLU A 85 -9.25 3.25 -2.91
CA GLU A 85 -9.26 3.34 -1.43
C GLU A 85 -9.58 2.00 -0.75
N LEU A 86 -9.87 0.95 -1.53
CA LEU A 86 -10.18 -0.36 -0.99
C LEU A 86 -9.04 -0.89 -0.13
N LYS A 87 -9.41 -1.38 1.05
CA LYS A 87 -8.50 -1.95 2.04
C LYS A 87 -8.56 -3.48 2.02
N ASN A 88 -7.39 -4.09 2.11
CA ASN A 88 -7.27 -5.50 2.43
C ASN A 88 -7.59 -5.74 3.92
N ASP A 89 -7.49 -6.99 4.38
CA ASP A 89 -7.92 -7.36 5.74
C ASP A 89 -6.97 -6.83 6.84
N PHE A 90 -5.79 -6.33 6.46
CA PHE A 90 -4.85 -5.61 7.33
C PHE A 90 -5.04 -4.09 7.30
N GLY A 91 -6.06 -3.61 6.58
CA GLY A 91 -6.33 -2.17 6.42
C GLY A 91 -5.43 -1.48 5.39
N ASN A 92 -4.55 -2.20 4.72
CA ASN A 92 -3.65 -1.65 3.71
C ASN A 92 -4.38 -1.39 2.40
N THR A 93 -4.03 -0.30 1.71
CA THR A 93 -4.49 -0.01 0.34
C THR A 93 -3.44 -0.46 -0.68
N ALA A 94 -3.79 -0.52 -1.95
CA ALA A 94 -2.80 -0.77 -3.01
C ALA A 94 -1.69 0.31 -3.05
N PHE A 95 -2.02 1.54 -2.64
CA PHE A 95 -1.04 2.62 -2.51
C PHE A 95 -0.02 2.34 -1.37
N SER A 96 -0.46 1.74 -0.27
CA SER A 96 0.43 1.25 0.79
C SER A 96 1.45 0.24 0.23
N PHE A 97 0.99 -0.69 -0.62
CA PHE A 97 1.90 -1.64 -1.29
C PHE A 97 2.84 -0.96 -2.29
N ALA A 98 2.39 0.08 -2.99
CA ALA A 98 3.27 0.89 -3.84
C ALA A 98 4.41 1.51 -3.01
N ALA A 99 4.08 2.07 -1.84
CA ALA A 99 5.04 2.65 -0.91
C ALA A 99 6.07 1.62 -0.39
N VAL A 100 5.60 0.43 -0.01
CA VAL A 100 6.47 -0.70 0.41
C VAL A 100 7.35 -1.20 -0.74
N SER A 101 6.82 -1.24 -1.97
CA SER A 101 7.56 -1.71 -3.16
C SER A 101 8.68 -0.76 -3.59
N GLY A 102 8.56 0.53 -3.22
CA GLY A 102 9.49 1.59 -3.58
C GLY A 102 9.34 2.12 -5.02
N VAL A 103 8.37 1.64 -5.80
CA VAL A 103 8.18 2.05 -7.19
C VAL A 103 7.39 3.35 -7.26
N VAL A 104 8.10 4.47 -7.37
CA VAL A 104 7.52 5.83 -7.39
C VAL A 104 6.49 5.99 -8.51
N GLU A 105 6.75 5.46 -9.71
CA GLU A 105 5.84 5.57 -10.86
C GLU A 105 4.46 4.95 -10.57
N ILE A 106 4.39 3.86 -9.81
CA ILE A 106 3.12 3.22 -9.42
C ILE A 106 2.34 4.15 -8.48
N ALA A 107 3.02 4.79 -7.52
CA ALA A 107 2.41 5.73 -6.60
C ALA A 107 1.98 7.02 -7.32
N GLU A 108 2.74 7.51 -8.30
CA GLU A 108 2.38 8.65 -9.15
C GLU A 108 1.07 8.39 -9.89
N VAL A 109 0.99 7.28 -10.62
CA VAL A 109 -0.20 6.89 -11.39
C VAL A 109 -1.44 6.81 -10.51
N MET A 110 -1.34 6.22 -9.32
CA MET A 110 -2.49 6.12 -8.40
C MET A 110 -2.86 7.49 -7.80
N TYR A 111 -1.87 8.31 -7.43
CA TYR A 111 -2.07 9.63 -6.84
C TYR A 111 -2.73 10.61 -7.82
N GLU A 112 -2.36 10.56 -9.10
CA GLU A 112 -2.99 11.36 -10.16
C GLU A 112 -4.50 11.11 -10.26
N LYS A 113 -4.94 9.87 -9.98
CA LYS A 113 -6.36 9.49 -9.98
C LYS A 113 -7.03 9.85 -8.66
N ASN A 114 -6.40 9.59 -7.51
CA ASN A 114 -6.94 9.93 -6.20
C ASN A 114 -5.84 10.43 -5.25
N ASN A 115 -5.88 11.72 -4.92
CA ASN A 115 -4.88 12.39 -4.09
C ASN A 115 -5.03 12.14 -2.57
N ASN A 116 -6.10 11.46 -2.15
CA ASN A 116 -6.36 11.11 -0.74
C ASN A 116 -5.52 9.91 -0.29
N LEU A 117 -5.09 9.05 -1.23
CA LEU A 117 -4.41 7.78 -0.96
C LEU A 117 -3.19 7.86 -0.01
N PRO A 118 -2.31 8.88 -0.10
CA PRO A 118 -1.16 8.98 0.80
C PRO A 118 -1.53 9.17 2.28
N THR A 119 -2.78 9.54 2.58
CA THR A 119 -3.27 9.78 3.94
C THR A 119 -3.95 8.55 4.56
N ILE A 120 -4.27 7.54 3.77
CA ILE A 120 -5.00 6.36 4.22
C ILE A 120 -4.05 5.43 4.97
N ARG A 121 -4.34 5.23 6.25
CA ARG A 121 -3.55 4.40 7.17
C ARG A 121 -4.08 2.99 7.26
N ASP A 122 -3.21 2.05 7.60
CA ASP A 122 -3.59 0.66 7.86
C ASP A 122 -4.27 0.49 9.24
N SER A 123 -4.55 -0.77 9.61
CA SER A 123 -5.19 -1.09 10.88
C SER A 123 -4.31 -0.78 12.10
N ASP A 124 -2.99 -0.73 11.94
CA ASP A 124 -2.02 -0.36 12.99
C ASP A 124 -1.73 1.16 12.98
N ASN A 125 -2.55 1.93 12.24
CA ASN A 125 -2.43 3.37 12.07
C ASN A 125 -1.10 3.82 11.41
N MET A 126 -0.41 2.91 10.72
CA MET A 126 0.79 3.21 9.95
C MET A 126 0.43 3.85 8.61
N SER A 127 1.10 4.95 8.28
CA SER A 127 0.93 5.66 7.01
C SER A 127 1.81 5.07 5.89
N PRO A 128 1.44 5.26 4.61
CA PRO A 128 2.25 4.80 3.49
C PRO A 128 3.70 5.32 3.52
N ILE A 129 3.94 6.55 3.97
CA ILE A 129 5.30 7.10 4.08
C ILE A 129 6.11 6.41 5.18
N GLU A 130 5.49 6.03 6.30
CA GLU A 130 6.15 5.28 7.37
C GLU A 130 6.53 3.88 6.87
N MET A 131 5.68 3.24 6.08
CA MET A 131 5.98 1.97 5.43
C MET A 131 7.16 2.10 4.46
N ALA A 132 7.15 3.12 3.59
CA ALA A 132 8.26 3.38 2.67
C ALA A 132 9.58 3.62 3.43
N ALA A 133 9.53 4.37 4.53
CA ALA A 133 10.68 4.65 5.36
C ALA A 133 11.18 3.38 6.06
N TRP A 134 10.27 2.55 6.57
CA TRP A 134 10.59 1.26 7.19
C TRP A 134 11.27 0.29 6.22
N MET A 135 10.88 0.33 4.94
CA MET A 135 11.52 -0.44 3.87
C MET A 135 12.82 0.20 3.34
N GLY A 136 13.21 1.39 3.82
CA GLY A 136 14.39 2.12 3.35
C GLY A 136 14.28 2.69 1.93
N ASN A 137 13.05 2.82 1.39
CA ASN A 137 12.81 3.31 0.03
C ASN A 137 12.93 4.85 -0.01
N LYS A 138 14.16 5.37 0.00
CA LYS A 138 14.43 6.81 0.13
C LYS A 138 13.72 7.65 -0.94
N GLU A 139 13.79 7.25 -2.20
CA GLU A 139 13.15 7.98 -3.31
C GLU A 139 11.63 8.05 -3.13
N MET A 140 11.03 6.95 -2.66
CA MET A 140 9.60 6.90 -2.34
C MET A 140 9.26 7.80 -1.16
N VAL A 141 10.08 7.81 -0.10
CA VAL A 141 9.87 8.71 1.05
C VAL A 141 9.94 10.16 0.61
N GLU A 142 10.92 10.53 -0.22
CA GLU A 142 11.04 11.90 -0.76
C GLU A 142 9.83 12.29 -1.61
N TYR A 143 9.31 11.37 -2.42
CA TYR A 143 8.10 11.58 -3.20
C TYR A 143 6.87 11.77 -2.29
N LEU A 144 6.63 10.83 -1.37
CA LEU A 144 5.49 10.87 -0.43
C LEU A 144 5.53 12.12 0.46
N TYR A 145 6.72 12.54 0.91
CA TYR A 145 6.87 13.76 1.71
C TYR A 145 6.42 15.02 0.95
N LYS A 146 6.58 15.05 -0.38
CA LYS A 146 6.18 16.20 -1.21
C LYS A 146 4.67 16.26 -1.42
N ILE A 147 4.02 15.11 -1.58
CA ILE A 147 2.59 15.04 -1.94
C ILE A 147 1.65 14.96 -0.74
N THR A 148 2.15 14.52 0.43
CA THR A 148 1.35 14.41 1.65
C THR A 148 1.31 15.76 2.39
N PRO A 149 0.12 16.31 2.70
CA PRO A 149 0.00 17.58 3.39
C PRO A 149 0.69 17.57 4.76
N ARG A 150 1.47 18.62 5.07
CA ARG A 150 2.24 18.71 6.32
C ARG A 150 1.42 18.57 7.61
N ARG A 151 0.14 18.95 7.57
CA ARG A 151 -0.77 18.86 8.72
C ARG A 151 -1.08 17.42 9.14
N ASP A 152 -0.85 16.47 8.24
CA ASP A 152 -1.15 15.05 8.47
C ASP A 152 0.01 14.33 9.19
N PHE A 153 1.15 15.01 9.38
CA PHE A 153 2.29 14.51 10.13
C PHE A 153 2.29 14.95 11.59
N LYS A 154 2.18 13.99 12.51
CA LYS A 154 2.47 14.22 13.94
C LYS A 154 3.98 14.33 14.15
N ALA A 155 4.40 15.04 15.21
CA ALA A 155 5.83 15.22 15.51
C ALA A 155 6.60 13.90 15.70
N TRP A 156 5.95 12.86 16.26
CA TRP A 156 6.55 11.54 16.43
C TRP A 156 6.62 10.75 15.11
N GLU A 157 5.73 11.00 14.15
CA GLU A 157 5.78 10.37 12.82
C GLU A 157 6.96 10.92 12.03
N LEU A 158 7.18 12.25 12.09
CA LEU A 158 8.37 12.87 11.55
C LEU A 158 9.64 12.28 12.18
N MET A 159 9.64 12.04 13.49
CA MET A 159 10.75 11.38 14.17
C MET A 159 10.97 9.96 13.63
N LYS A 160 9.92 9.15 13.45
CA LYS A 160 10.02 7.81 12.88
C LYS A 160 10.57 7.82 11.46
N ILE A 161 10.09 8.72 10.61
CA ILE A 161 10.56 8.88 9.22
C ILE A 161 12.05 9.28 9.21
N ILE A 162 12.46 10.24 10.06
CA ILE A 162 13.86 10.66 10.19
C ILE A 162 14.74 9.50 10.67
N VAL A 163 14.32 8.76 11.71
CA VAL A 163 15.09 7.63 12.23
C VAL A 163 15.22 6.51 11.20
N ALA A 164 14.13 6.19 10.50
CA ALA A 164 14.10 5.11 9.50
C ALA A 164 14.94 5.46 8.25
N THR A 165 14.97 6.73 7.83
CA THR A 165 15.79 7.18 6.71
C THR A 165 17.28 7.35 7.05
N ILE A 166 17.63 7.56 8.33
CA ILE A 166 19.03 7.61 8.80
C ILE A 166 19.59 6.20 9.04
N ASN A 167 18.78 5.26 9.52
CA ASN A 167 19.23 3.91 9.87
C ASN A 167 18.32 2.85 9.23
N GLY A 168 18.65 2.44 8.00
CA GLY A 168 17.95 1.32 7.33
C GLY A 168 18.00 -0.01 8.10
N GLU A 169 18.82 -0.13 9.15
CA GLU A 169 19.05 -1.36 9.91
C GLU A 169 18.52 -1.35 11.37
N MET A 170 18.11 -0.21 11.96
CA MET A 170 17.85 -0.14 13.42
C MET A 170 16.41 -0.41 13.86
N PHE A 171 15.43 -0.50 12.96
CA PHE A 171 14.02 -0.53 13.37
C PHE A 171 13.56 -1.82 14.04
N GLY A 172 14.30 -2.92 13.90
CA GLY A 172 14.05 -4.17 14.63
C GLY A 172 14.10 -4.02 16.16
N MET A 173 14.70 -2.94 16.68
CA MET A 173 14.73 -2.65 18.13
C MET A 173 13.51 -1.85 18.63
N TYR A 174 12.81 -1.11 17.77
CA TYR A 174 11.72 -0.22 18.20
C TYR A 174 10.32 -0.84 18.11
N GLY A 175 10.18 -2.01 17.48
CA GLY A 175 8.90 -2.73 17.35
C GLY A 175 8.26 -3.20 18.66
N ASN A 176 8.96 -3.08 19.80
CA ASN A 176 8.46 -3.43 21.13
C ASN A 176 8.13 -2.23 22.02
N TYR A 177 8.34 -1.00 21.55
CA TYR A 177 7.97 0.19 22.32
C TYR A 177 6.56 0.64 21.91
N ASP A 178 5.58 0.13 22.66
CA ASP A 178 4.25 0.72 22.73
C ASP A 178 4.37 2.12 23.37
N PHE A 179 4.57 3.14 22.54
CA PHE A 179 4.33 4.51 22.94
C PHE A 179 2.81 4.69 22.96
N GLY A 180 2.20 4.23 24.05
CA GLY A 180 0.79 4.37 24.30
C GLY A 180 0.31 5.78 23.95
N GLN A 181 -0.87 5.86 23.35
CA GLN A 181 -1.54 7.12 23.03
C GLN A 181 -1.92 7.86 24.33
N ASP A 182 -0.93 8.43 25.01
CA ASP A 182 -1.14 9.40 26.06
C ASP A 182 -1.32 10.77 25.40
N ASP A 183 -2.56 11.04 24.97
CA ASP A 183 -3.04 12.33 24.48
C ASP A 183 -3.05 13.45 25.56
N ASN A 184 -2.35 13.25 26.69
CA ASN A 184 -2.41 14.13 27.85
C ASN A 184 -1.18 15.03 28.08
N VAL A 185 -0.23 15.10 27.13
CA VAL A 185 0.99 15.91 27.32
C VAL A 185 0.94 17.30 26.66
N LEU A 186 -0.09 17.63 25.86
CA LEU A 186 -0.22 18.93 25.17
C LEU A 186 -1.35 19.84 25.69
N GLY A 187 -1.80 19.63 26.94
CA GLY A 187 -2.94 20.35 27.53
C GLY A 187 -2.63 21.44 28.57
N LYS A 188 -1.35 21.80 28.82
CA LYS A 188 -1.04 22.89 29.77
C LYS A 188 -0.56 24.13 29.04
N ALA A 189 -1.43 25.16 29.01
CA ALA A 189 -1.09 26.49 28.57
C ALA A 189 0.18 27.00 29.31
N PRO A 190 1.09 27.70 28.62
CA PRO A 190 2.29 28.24 29.27
C PRO A 190 1.90 29.18 30.42
N PRO A 191 2.63 29.16 31.55
CA PRO A 191 2.33 30.03 32.67
C PRO A 191 2.39 31.50 32.24
N LYS A 192 1.33 32.26 32.56
CA LYS A 192 1.29 33.71 32.33
C LYS A 192 2.46 34.33 33.08
N ILE A 193 3.40 34.90 32.34
CA ILE A 193 4.45 35.76 32.89
C ILE A 193 3.75 36.97 33.49
N ALA A 194 3.90 37.16 34.80
CA ALA A 194 3.40 38.33 35.51
C ALA A 194 4.05 39.58 34.90
N GLN A 195 3.22 40.51 34.42
CA GLN A 195 3.69 41.86 34.13
C GLN A 195 3.83 42.60 35.47
N GLU A 196 5.08 42.92 35.82
CA GLU A 196 5.43 43.86 36.88
C GLU A 196 4.80 45.23 36.61
N ARG A 197 4.02 45.75 37.57
CA ARG A 197 4.01 47.15 38.03
C ARG A 197 3.45 47.25 39.44
#